data_AF-A0A396S9U1-F1
#
_entry.id   AF-A0A396S9U1-F1
#
_cell.length_a   1.000
_cell.length_b   1.000
_cell.length_c   1.000
_cell.angle_alpha   90.00
_cell.angle_beta   90.00
_cell.angle_gamma   90.00
#
_symmetry.space_group_name_H-M   'P 1'
#
loop_
_entity.id
_entity.type
_entity.pdbx_description
1 polymer ?
#
loop_
_entity_poly.entity_id
_entity_poly.type
_entity_poly.pdbx_seq_one_letter_code
_entity_poly.pdbx_strand_id
1 'polypeptide(L)'
;MIILLFNERWSGASQLIRHSIEFSIRIHINGKAGTSKVYKIIYMKAEYEPWWKFDGWEEQIVFTKEFLSEKEFQQCLAHTLAEFRKQYKYESKKNNYFAFWKDEERVYCEACEDDIQVYHGIICEGLKE
;
A
#
# COMPACT_ATOMS: atom_id res chain seq x y z
N MET A 1 -6.58 -10.07 13.41
CA MET A 1 -5.63 -11.08 12.89
C MET A 1 -4.90 -10.42 11.72
N ILE A 2 -3.65 -10.02 11.92
CA ILE A 2 -2.85 -9.30 10.92
C ILE A 2 -2.28 -10.35 9.97
N ILE A 3 -2.69 -10.33 8.70
CA ILE A 3 -2.11 -11.20 7.67
C ILE A 3 -0.96 -10.43 7.04
N LEU A 4 0.27 -10.77 7.41
CA LEU A 4 1.48 -10.35 6.70
C LEU A 4 1.69 -11.36 5.57
N LEU A 5 1.50 -10.94 4.32
CA LEU A 5 1.88 -11.78 3.17
C LEU A 5 3.36 -11.55 2.88
N PHE A 6 4.17 -12.54 3.27
CA PHE A 6 5.58 -12.66 2.90
C PHE A 6 5.66 -13.23 1.48
N ASN A 7 6.28 -12.49 0.57
CA ASN A 7 6.42 -12.85 -0.84
C ASN A 7 7.73 -13.63 -1.04
N GLU A 8 7.66 -14.95 -1.18
CA GLU A 8 8.84 -15.76 -1.53
C GLU A 8 8.82 -16.15 -3.01
N ARG A 9 9.75 -15.54 -3.74
CA ARG A 9 10.10 -15.82 -5.12
C ARG A 9 10.96 -17.09 -5.18
N TRP A 10 10.42 -18.18 -5.76
CA TRP A 10 11.20 -19.38 -6.09
C TRP A 10 11.29 -19.54 -7.61
N SER A 11 12.51 -19.39 -8.14
CA SER A 11 12.87 -19.80 -9.50
C SER A 11 13.50 -21.18 -9.45
N GLY A 12 12.93 -22.12 -10.20
CA GLY A 12 13.60 -23.32 -10.72
C GLY A 12 13.77 -24.50 -9.77
N ALA A 13 13.00 -25.56 -9.98
CA ALA A 13 13.51 -26.89 -10.37
C ALA A 13 12.41 -27.96 -10.37
N SER A 14 12.50 -28.84 -11.37
CA SER A 14 11.98 -30.22 -11.43
C SER A 14 10.47 -30.48 -11.47
N GLN A 15 10.04 -30.85 -12.68
CA GLN A 15 8.91 -31.74 -12.96
C GLN A 15 8.99 -33.04 -12.13
N LEU A 16 7.81 -33.64 -11.86
CA LEU A 16 7.53 -34.82 -11.01
C LEU A 16 7.40 -34.36 -9.55
N ILE A 17 6.21 -34.18 -8.96
CA ILE A 17 5.19 -35.19 -8.63
C ILE A 17 3.82 -34.48 -8.66
N ARG A 18 2.94 -34.88 -9.58
CA ARG A 18 1.52 -34.49 -9.55
C ARG A 18 0.73 -35.60 -8.87
N HIS A 19 0.33 -35.38 -7.61
CA HIS A 19 -0.89 -35.93 -7.03
C HIS A 19 -1.15 -35.31 -5.66
N SER A 20 -2.41 -34.89 -5.45
CA SER A 20 -2.99 -34.46 -4.16
C SER A 20 -2.39 -33.15 -3.62
N ILE A 21 -3.10 -32.03 -3.56
CA ILE A 21 -4.45 -31.85 -3.02
C ILE A 21 -5.09 -30.64 -3.71
N GLU A 22 -6.19 -30.84 -4.45
CA GLU A 22 -7.15 -29.76 -4.69
C GLU A 22 -7.84 -29.46 -3.36
N PHE A 23 -7.38 -28.43 -2.64
CA PHE A 23 -8.14 -27.88 -1.51
C PHE A 23 -9.25 -26.98 -2.06
N SER A 24 -10.26 -27.63 -2.64
CA SER A 24 -11.55 -27.02 -2.93
C SER A 24 -12.22 -26.65 -1.60
N ILE A 25 -12.10 -25.39 -1.18
CA ILE A 25 -12.93 -24.84 -0.10
C ILE A 25 -14.31 -24.57 -0.68
N ARG A 26 -15.18 -25.58 -0.59
CA ARG A 26 -16.61 -25.46 -0.87
C ARG A 26 -17.31 -25.03 0.42
N ILE A 27 -17.36 -23.72 0.70
CA ILE A 27 -18.28 -23.20 1.73
C ILE A 27 -19.64 -23.04 1.08
N HIS A 28 -20.55 -23.96 1.40
CA HIS A 28 -21.98 -23.81 1.12
C HIS A 28 -22.57 -22.86 2.17
N ILE A 29 -22.56 -21.57 1.87
CA ILE A 29 -23.39 -20.57 2.55
C ILE A 29 -24.50 -20.16 1.58
N ASN A 30 -25.72 -20.59 1.88
CA ASN A 30 -26.93 -20.02 1.30
C ASN A 30 -26.98 -18.53 1.71
N GLY A 31 -26.67 -17.63 0.78
CA GLY A 31 -26.74 -16.19 0.99
C GLY A 31 -25.75 -15.46 0.09
N LYS A 32 -26.28 -14.82 -0.96
CA LYS A 32 -25.62 -13.86 -1.86
C LYS A 32 -24.14 -13.61 -1.56
N ALA A 33 -23.26 -14.13 -2.41
CA ALA A 33 -21.83 -13.79 -2.42
C ALA A 33 -21.66 -12.30 -2.76
N GLY A 34 -21.87 -11.43 -1.77
CA GLY A 34 -21.46 -10.04 -1.83
C GLY A 34 -19.95 -10.02 -1.61
N THR A 35 -19.21 -9.51 -2.60
CA THR A 35 -17.77 -9.21 -2.46
C THR A 35 -17.57 -8.39 -1.18
N SER A 36 -16.88 -8.97 -0.19
CA SER A 36 -16.50 -8.25 1.03
C SER A 36 -15.62 -7.07 0.64
N LYS A 37 -16.03 -5.87 1.02
CA LYS A 37 -15.27 -4.64 0.74
C LYS A 37 -13.96 -4.67 1.54
N VAL A 38 -12.83 -4.56 0.85
CA VAL A 38 -11.50 -4.47 1.46
C VAL A 38 -11.05 -3.01 1.45
N TYR A 39 -10.55 -2.53 2.57
CA TYR A 39 -9.95 -1.21 2.74
C TYR A 39 -8.44 -1.35 2.84
N LYS A 40 -7.67 -0.43 2.24
CA LYS A 40 -6.20 -0.49 2.26
C LYS A 40 -5.57 0.84 2.62
N ILE A 41 -4.54 0.79 3.47
CA ILE A 41 -3.58 1.87 3.67
C ILE A 41 -2.28 1.43 3.03
N ILE A 42 -1.86 2.14 1.99
CA ILE A 42 -0.60 1.89 1.27
C ILE A 42 0.35 3.03 1.61
N TYR A 43 1.56 2.70 2.03
CA TYR A 43 2.64 3.65 2.18
C TYR A 43 3.67 3.44 1.06
N MET A 44 3.98 4.52 0.34
CA MET A 44 5.02 4.56 -0.67
C MET A 44 6.01 5.69 -0.39
N LYS A 45 7.25 5.52 -0.85
CA LYS A 45 8.30 6.55 -0.79
C LYS A 45 8.83 6.75 -2.20
N ALA A 46 8.72 7.95 -2.75
CA ALA A 46 9.06 8.23 -4.14
C ALA A 46 9.52 9.67 -4.34
N GLU A 47 10.12 9.93 -5.50
CA GLU A 47 10.56 11.26 -5.97
C GLU A 47 9.41 12.08 -6.61
N TYR A 48 8.16 11.70 -6.32
CA TYR A 48 6.94 12.33 -6.82
C TYR A 48 5.77 12.10 -5.86
N GLU A 49 4.75 12.94 -5.94
CA GLU A 49 3.60 12.83 -5.05
C GLU A 49 2.72 11.60 -5.36
N PRO A 50 2.09 11.00 -4.33
CA PRO A 50 1.39 9.72 -4.45
C PRO A 50 0.16 9.72 -5.35
N TRP A 51 -0.37 10.88 -5.75
CA TRP A 51 -1.50 10.96 -6.68
C TRP A 51 -1.09 10.84 -8.15
N TRP A 52 0.20 10.91 -8.48
CA TRP A 52 0.65 10.76 -9.86
C TRP A 52 0.56 9.32 -10.34
N LYS A 53 0.81 8.33 -9.46
CA LYS A 53 0.75 6.88 -9.76
C LYS A 53 1.24 6.56 -11.18
N PHE A 54 2.46 7.00 -11.50
CA PHE A 54 3.10 6.68 -12.78
C PHE A 54 3.25 5.16 -12.96
N ASP A 55 3.49 4.72 -14.19
CA ASP A 55 3.69 3.30 -14.47
C ASP A 55 4.82 2.72 -13.60
N GLY A 56 4.55 1.60 -12.93
CA GLY A 56 5.49 0.96 -11.99
C GLY A 56 5.54 1.60 -10.61
N TRP A 57 4.64 2.52 -10.25
CA TRP A 57 4.61 3.13 -8.91
C TRP A 57 4.50 2.11 -7.78
N GLU A 58 3.96 0.92 -8.05
CA GLU A 58 3.87 -0.16 -7.07
C GLU A 58 5.25 -0.60 -6.55
N GLU A 59 6.32 -0.41 -7.33
CA GLU A 59 7.70 -0.69 -6.91
C GLU A 59 8.19 0.24 -5.78
N GLN A 60 7.53 1.40 -5.63
CA GLN A 60 7.82 2.37 -4.58
C GLN A 60 7.05 2.08 -3.28
N ILE A 61 6.20 1.05 -3.25
CA ILE A 61 5.44 0.66 -2.06
C ILE A 61 6.39 0.11 -1.00
N VAL A 62 6.37 0.72 0.17
CA VAL A 62 7.11 0.26 1.35
C VAL A 62 6.27 -0.73 2.16
N PHE A 63 4.97 -0.47 2.34
CA PHE A 63 4.05 -1.45 2.92
C PHE A 63 2.59 -1.23 2.49
N THR A 64 1.79 -2.29 2.61
CA THR A 64 0.33 -2.24 2.51
C THR A 64 -0.30 -2.87 3.76
N LYS A 65 -1.32 -2.22 4.32
CA LYS A 65 -2.17 -2.77 5.39
C LYS A 65 -3.59 -2.90 4.87
N GLU A 66 -4.19 -4.07 5.05
CA GLU A 66 -5.55 -4.37 4.59
C GLU A 66 -6.50 -4.57 5.77
N PHE A 67 -7.75 -4.15 5.59
CA PHE A 67 -8.79 -4.20 6.61
C PHE A 67 -10.12 -4.62 6.00
N LEU A 68 -10.89 -5.41 6.75
CA LEU A 68 -12.27 -5.75 6.40
C LEU A 68 -13.28 -4.82 7.10
N SER A 69 -12.84 -4.15 8.17
CA SER A 69 -13.64 -3.20 8.94
C SER A 69 -13.21 -1.77 8.62
N GLU A 70 -14.17 -0.96 8.14
CA GLU A 70 -13.94 0.46 7.92
C GLU A 70 -13.51 1.18 9.21
N LYS A 71 -14.05 0.76 10.36
CA LYS A 71 -13.69 1.34 11.66
C LYS A 71 -12.21 1.10 11.98
N GLU A 72 -11.71 -0.12 11.80
CA GLU A 72 -10.31 -0.46 12.03
C GLU A 72 -9.38 0.28 11.07
N PHE A 73 -9.80 0.38 9.80
CA PHE A 73 -9.11 1.18 8.78
C PHE A 73 -8.99 2.64 9.22
N GLN A 74 -10.09 3.30 9.61
CA GLN A 74 -10.10 4.71 10.02
C GLN A 74 -9.23 4.95 11.26
N GLN A 75 -9.28 4.03 12.24
CA GLN A 75 -8.44 4.11 13.44
C GLN A 75 -6.95 3.99 13.09
N CYS A 76 -6.57 3.03 12.23
CA CYS A 76 -5.20 2.85 11.80
C CYS A 76 -4.71 4.03 10.94
N LEU A 77 -5.57 4.58 10.08
CA LEU A 77 -5.27 5.75 9.26
C LEU A 77 -5.01 6.97 10.15
N ALA A 78 -5.90 7.27 11.08
CA ALA A 78 -5.73 8.40 11.99
C ALA A 78 -4.41 8.32 12.78
N HIS A 79 -4.08 7.14 13.30
CA HIS A 79 -2.81 6.89 13.96
C HIS A 79 -1.62 7.08 13.01
N THR A 80 -1.67 6.51 11.80
CA THR A 80 -0.58 6.61 10.81
C THR A 80 -0.33 8.06 10.41
N LEU A 81 -1.38 8.83 10.13
CA LEU A 81 -1.25 10.25 9.79
C LEU A 81 -0.68 11.07 10.95
N ALA A 82 -1.10 10.79 12.20
CA ALA A 82 -0.54 11.46 13.37
C ALA A 82 0.95 11.21 13.53
N GLU A 83 1.42 9.97 13.29
CA GLU A 83 2.85 9.65 13.35
C GLU A 83 3.64 10.35 12.23
N PHE A 84 3.11 10.38 11.00
CA PHE A 84 3.78 11.04 9.88
C PHE A 84 3.89 12.56 10.11
N ARG A 85 2.84 13.20 10.64
CA ARG A 85 2.86 14.62 11.01
C ARG A 85 3.89 15.00 12.08
N LYS A 86 4.32 14.05 12.91
CA LYS A 86 5.41 14.27 13.87
C LYS A 86 6.79 14.20 13.20
N GLN A 87 6.91 13.41 12.14
CA GLN A 87 8.18 13.13 11.45
C GLN A 87 8.46 14.09 10.30
N TYR A 88 7.41 14.58 9.64
CA TYR A 88 7.50 15.40 8.44
C TYR A 88 6.88 16.78 8.69
N LYS A 89 7.60 17.81 8.29
CA LYS A 89 7.24 19.21 8.52
C LYS A 89 6.09 19.67 7.63
N TYR A 90 6.01 19.13 6.42
CA TYR A 90 5.03 19.55 5.42
C TYR A 90 4.10 18.41 5.05
N GLU A 91 2.85 18.77 4.74
CA GLU A 91 1.85 17.86 4.23
C GLU A 91 1.02 18.50 3.11
N SER A 92 0.56 17.67 2.19
CA SER A 92 -0.47 18.02 1.20
C SER A 92 -1.44 16.85 1.05
N LYS A 93 -2.71 17.17 0.82
CA LYS A 93 -3.77 16.18 0.66
C LYS A 93 -4.52 16.41 -0.64
N LYS A 94 -4.74 15.33 -1.40
CA LYS A 94 -5.59 15.31 -2.59
C LYS A 94 -6.47 14.07 -2.51
N ASN A 95 -7.79 14.23 -2.38
CA ASN A 95 -8.75 13.12 -2.24
C ASN A 95 -8.31 12.11 -1.14
N ASN A 96 -8.04 10.87 -1.55
CA ASN A 96 -7.62 9.76 -0.71
C ASN A 96 -6.09 9.61 -0.61
N TYR A 97 -5.35 10.64 -1.03
CA TYR A 97 -3.89 10.67 -1.07
C TYR A 97 -3.36 11.73 -0.10
N PHE A 98 -2.33 11.38 0.65
CA PHE A 98 -1.59 12.28 1.53
C PHE A 98 -0.12 12.22 1.16
N ALA A 99 0.50 13.36 0.93
CA ALA A 99 1.93 13.50 0.69
C ALA A 99 2.56 14.20 1.90
N PHE A 100 3.65 13.63 2.42
CA PHE A 100 4.44 14.20 3.50
C PHE A 100 5.89 14.39 3.06
N TRP A 101 6.54 15.46 3.50
CA TRP A 101 7.95 15.71 3.21
C TRP A 101 8.59 16.67 4.21
N LYS A 102 9.92 16.79 4.13
CA LYS A 102 10.74 17.76 4.87
C LYS A 102 11.87 18.25 3.97
N ASP A 103 12.38 19.44 4.26
CA ASP A 103 13.37 20.11 3.39
C ASP A 103 14.68 19.33 3.29
N GLU A 104 15.03 18.58 4.34
CA GLU A 104 16.30 17.86 4.47
C GLU A 104 16.31 16.49 3.77
N GLU A 105 15.18 16.06 3.19
CA GLU A 105 15.06 14.77 2.52
C GLU A 105 14.86 14.95 1.02
N ARG A 106 15.98 15.10 0.31
CA ARG A 106 16.06 15.24 -1.15
C ARG A 106 17.10 14.29 -1.72
N VAL A 107 16.97 13.96 -2.99
CA VAL A 107 17.90 13.09 -3.72
C VAL A 107 18.35 13.77 -4.99
N TYR A 108 19.64 13.71 -5.29
CA TYR A 108 20.17 14.25 -6.52
C TYR A 108 19.79 13.33 -7.69
N CYS A 109 19.11 13.89 -8.69
CA CYS A 109 18.79 13.19 -9.92
C CYS A 109 19.75 13.62 -11.03
N GLU A 110 20.61 12.71 -11.48
CA GLU A 110 21.59 12.98 -12.54
C GLU A 110 20.94 13.39 -13.86
N ALA A 111 19.75 12.85 -14.17
CA ALA A 111 19.05 13.17 -15.42
C ALA A 111 18.47 14.60 -15.43
N CYS A 112 18.11 15.11 -14.24
CA CYS A 112 17.57 16.46 -14.08
C CYS A 112 18.64 17.48 -13.69
N GLU A 113 19.82 17.01 -13.28
CA GLU A 113 20.90 17.81 -12.67
C GLU A 113 20.44 18.64 -11.46
N ASP A 114 19.46 18.14 -10.71
CA ASP A 114 18.81 18.86 -9.60
C ASP A 114 18.46 17.95 -8.42
N ASP A 115 18.29 18.56 -7.25
CA ASP A 115 17.83 17.89 -6.02
C ASP A 115 16.31 17.74 -6.04
N ILE A 116 15.84 16.51 -6.20
CA ILE A 116 14.42 16.18 -6.23
C ILE A 116 13.91 15.94 -4.82
N GLN A 117 12.73 16.48 -4.53
CA GLN A 117 12.04 16.26 -3.28
C GLN A 117 11.57 14.81 -3.17
N VAL A 118 11.91 14.17 -2.05
CA VAL A 118 11.37 12.85 -1.71
C VAL A 118 10.07 13.02 -0.95
N TYR A 119 9.04 12.28 -1.35
CA TYR A 119 7.71 12.26 -0.77
C TYR A 119 7.41 10.95 -0.08
N HIS A 120 6.75 11.05 1.06
CA HIS A 120 6.19 9.97 1.83
C HIS A 120 4.68 9.95 1.63
N GLY A 121 4.22 9.04 0.78
CA GLY A 121 2.84 8.97 0.32
C GLY A 121 2.01 7.96 1.11
N ILE A 122 0.88 8.39 1.66
CA ILE A 122 -0.16 7.51 2.21
C ILE A 122 -1.36 7.51 1.26
N ILE A 123 -1.75 6.32 0.78
CA ILE A 123 -2.87 6.11 -0.14
C ILE A 123 -3.95 5.29 0.57
N CYS A 124 -5.18 5.79 0.51
CA CYS A 124 -6.35 5.16 1.09
C CYS A 124 -7.22 4.55 0.00
N GLU A 125 -7.41 3.24 0.00
CA GLU A 125 -8.28 2.54 -0.95
C GLU A 125 -9.49 1.92 -0.23
N GLY A 126 -10.60 1.80 -0.95
CA GLY A 126 -11.85 1.27 -0.40
C GLY A 126 -12.73 2.30 0.30
N LEU A 127 -12.40 3.59 0.29
CA LEU A 127 -13.33 4.66 0.69
C LEU A 127 -14.29 4.98 -0.47
N LYS A 128 -15.53 5.34 -0.15
CA LYS A 128 -16.43 5.95 -1.15
C LYS A 128 -16.07 7.43 -1.24
N GLU A 129 -15.92 7.95 -2.45
CA GLU A 129 -15.68 9.37 -2.73
C GLU A 129 -16.88 10.26 -2.34
#